data_AF-A0A7C7TUP9-F1
#
_entry.id   AF-A0A7C7TUP9-F1
#
_cell.length_a   1.000
_cell.length_b   1.000
_cell.length_c   1.000
_cell.angle_alpha   90.00
_cell.angle_beta   90.00
_cell.angle_gamma   90.00
#
_symmetry.space_group_name_H-M   'P 1'
#
loop_
_entity.id
_entity.type
_entity.pdbx_description
1 polymer ?
#
loop_
_entity_poly.entity_id
_entity_poly.type
_entity_poly.pdbx_seq_one_letter_code
_entity_poly.pdbx_strand_id
1 'polypeptide(L)'
;MPGKRSFNFKTNWDGGVASDDDGSFYFMTAGGRGTKPSADNPSQHKIKRKDTKPKYEAIKLKSAKLRLAKRGKLVVTWETDSQTLPQFGFKITGHDNPSGQGEPLFQLESVEPHARRAELPMQEALGQAQVFVRIHCLDILDNESPILSLNLDD
;
A
#
# COMPACT_ATOMS: atom_id res chain seq x y z
N MET A 1 40.84 -5.34 22.32
CA MET A 1 40.92 -6.16 21.08
C MET A 1 40.64 -5.25 19.90
N PRO A 2 41.40 -5.34 18.79
CA PRO A 2 41.19 -4.49 17.62
C PRO A 2 39.77 -4.65 17.08
N GLY A 3 39.03 -3.55 17.04
CA GLY A 3 37.66 -3.46 16.55
C GLY A 3 37.58 -3.87 15.08
N LYS A 4 36.77 -4.91 14.84
CA LYS A 4 36.62 -5.64 13.58
C LYS A 4 36.13 -4.72 12.44
N ARG A 5 36.76 -4.86 11.26
CA ARG A 5 36.50 -4.21 9.95
C ARG A 5 37.07 -2.80 9.72
N SER A 6 36.90 -1.83 10.60
CA SER A 6 37.35 -0.44 10.33
C SER A 6 38.87 -0.24 10.44
N PHE A 7 39.56 -1.08 11.22
CA PHE A 7 41.03 -1.05 11.33
C PHE A 7 41.71 -1.34 9.99
N ASN A 8 41.31 -2.43 9.30
CA ASN A 8 41.87 -2.78 7.98
C ASN A 8 41.61 -1.70 6.92
N PHE A 9 40.45 -1.01 6.96
CA PHE A 9 40.19 0.11 6.02
C PHE A 9 41.07 1.33 6.28
N LYS A 10 41.45 1.59 7.54
CA LYS A 10 42.29 2.74 7.90
C LYS A 10 43.78 2.50 7.69
N THR A 11 44.24 1.26 7.80
CA THR A 11 45.67 0.93 7.83
C THR A 11 46.15 0.15 6.61
N ASN A 12 45.25 -0.27 5.71
CA ASN A 12 45.60 -1.01 4.50
C ASN A 12 45.16 -0.18 3.28
N TRP A 13 45.99 0.76 2.87
CA TRP A 13 45.82 1.54 1.65
C TRP A 13 47.14 1.57 0.89
N ASP A 14 47.06 1.57 -0.44
CA ASP A 14 48.20 1.80 -1.33
C ASP A 14 48.00 3.15 -2.01
N GLY A 15 49.06 3.94 -2.08
CA GLY A 15 49.00 5.25 -2.70
C GLY A 15 50.38 5.75 -3.09
N GLY A 16 50.42 6.60 -4.10
CA GLY A 16 51.67 7.08 -4.68
C GLY A 16 51.43 7.79 -6.01
N VAL A 17 52.50 7.90 -6.80
CA VAL A 17 52.48 8.44 -8.16
C VAL A 17 52.60 7.28 -9.13
N ALA A 18 51.66 7.17 -10.06
CA ALA A 18 51.71 6.27 -11.20
C ALA A 18 51.84 7.09 -12.49
N SER A 19 52.12 6.44 -13.62
CA SER A 19 52.17 7.11 -14.93
C SER A 19 51.59 6.18 -15.99
N ASP A 20 50.78 6.74 -16.87
CA ASP A 20 50.25 6.10 -18.07
C ASP A 20 50.59 6.96 -19.31
N ASP A 21 50.02 6.61 -20.47
CA ASP A 21 50.27 7.29 -21.74
C ASP A 21 49.84 8.79 -21.72
N ASP A 22 49.02 9.20 -20.75
CA ASP A 22 48.54 10.58 -20.57
C ASP A 22 49.35 11.36 -19.51
N GLY A 23 50.32 10.72 -18.84
CA GLY A 23 51.27 11.36 -17.91
C GLY A 23 51.21 10.82 -16.47
N SER A 24 51.86 11.53 -15.55
CA SER A 24 51.91 11.12 -14.14
C SER A 24 50.67 11.56 -13.36
N PHE A 25 50.09 10.64 -12.59
CA PHE A 25 48.94 10.90 -11.73
C PHE A 25 49.13 10.35 -10.31
N TYR A 26 48.50 11.00 -9.33
CA TYR A 26 48.45 10.51 -7.95
C TYR A 26 47.29 9.52 -7.80
N PHE A 27 47.52 8.41 -7.12
CA PHE A 27 46.48 7.44 -6.81
C PHE A 27 46.42 7.12 -5.31
N MET A 28 45.24 6.71 -4.86
CA MET A 28 45.01 6.16 -3.54
C MET A 28 43.95 5.06 -3.67
N THR A 29 44.27 3.84 -3.26
CA THR A 29 43.37 2.67 -3.31
C THR A 29 43.26 2.06 -1.93
N ALA A 30 42.03 1.75 -1.52
CA ALA A 30 41.78 1.00 -0.29
C ALA A 30 42.13 -0.48 -0.53
N GLY A 31 42.97 -1.04 0.35
CA GLY A 31 43.61 -2.34 0.19
C GLY A 31 45.05 -2.21 -0.32
N GLY A 32 45.93 -3.16 0.03
CA GLY A 32 47.34 -3.16 -0.41
C GLY A 32 47.50 -3.41 -1.92
N ARG A 33 48.72 -3.30 -2.46
CA ARG A 33 49.07 -3.40 -3.89
C ARG A 33 48.44 -4.56 -4.70
N GLY A 34 48.10 -5.67 -4.06
CA GLY A 34 47.41 -6.81 -4.69
C GLY A 34 45.89 -6.71 -4.74
N THR A 35 45.31 -5.62 -4.25
CA THR A 35 43.86 -5.43 -4.18
C THR A 35 43.30 -5.18 -5.56
N LYS A 36 42.41 -6.06 -5.99
CA LYS A 36 41.70 -5.94 -7.27
C LYS A 36 40.20 -5.90 -7.01
N PRO A 37 39.40 -5.21 -7.84
CA PRO A 37 37.96 -5.29 -7.78
C PRO A 37 37.53 -6.77 -7.83
N SER A 38 36.67 -7.18 -6.90
CA SER A 38 36.11 -8.53 -6.90
C SER A 38 34.90 -8.66 -7.84
N ALA A 39 34.57 -7.60 -8.57
CA ALA A 39 33.45 -7.54 -9.50
C ALA A 39 33.89 -6.83 -10.77
N ASP A 40 33.46 -7.36 -11.92
CA ASP A 40 33.68 -6.75 -13.23
C ASP A 40 32.77 -5.52 -13.41
N ASN A 41 33.31 -4.47 -14.02
CA ASN A 41 32.58 -3.23 -14.32
C ASN A 41 32.27 -3.16 -15.83
N PRO A 42 31.02 -2.88 -16.26
CA PRO A 42 29.85 -2.53 -15.46
C PRO A 42 29.27 -3.72 -14.67
N SER A 43 29.12 -3.55 -13.35
CA SER A 43 28.54 -4.59 -12.50
C SER A 43 27.01 -4.56 -12.57
N GLN A 44 26.40 -5.66 -13.01
CA GLN A 44 24.94 -5.84 -12.94
C GLN A 44 24.55 -6.69 -11.73
N HIS A 45 23.66 -6.16 -10.89
CA HIS A 45 23.13 -6.87 -9.74
C HIS A 45 21.66 -7.21 -9.99
N LYS A 46 21.29 -8.49 -9.81
CA LYS A 46 19.91 -8.97 -9.90
C LYS A 46 19.47 -9.55 -8.57
N ILE A 47 18.48 -8.93 -7.92
CA ILE A 47 17.83 -9.49 -6.75
C ILE A 47 16.75 -10.43 -7.25
N LYS A 48 16.99 -11.74 -7.16
CA LYS A 48 15.96 -12.75 -7.47
C LYS A 48 14.86 -12.68 -6.41
N ARG A 49 13.66 -12.25 -6.80
CA ARG A 49 12.45 -12.31 -5.96
C ARG A 49 11.53 -13.40 -6.52
N LYS A 50 10.94 -14.21 -5.63
CA LYS A 50 9.90 -15.19 -5.99
C LYS A 50 8.50 -14.67 -5.66
N ASP A 51 8.38 -13.90 -4.59
CA ASP A 51 7.11 -13.33 -4.15
C ASP A 51 6.79 -12.04 -4.95
N THR A 52 5.56 -11.94 -5.47
CA THR A 52 5.06 -10.76 -6.19
C THR A 52 4.32 -9.78 -5.27
N LYS A 53 3.85 -10.25 -4.11
CA LYS A 53 3.18 -9.46 -3.09
C LYS A 53 3.73 -9.82 -1.70
N PRO A 54 3.78 -8.86 -0.75
CA PRO A 54 4.14 -9.17 0.63
C PRO A 54 3.06 -10.04 1.29
N LYS A 55 3.48 -10.90 2.23
CA LYS A 55 2.61 -11.84 2.93
C LYS A 55 1.92 -11.16 4.13
N TYR A 56 1.04 -10.22 3.84
CA TYR A 56 0.16 -9.60 4.84
C TYR A 56 -1.28 -10.00 4.58
N GLU A 57 -2.08 -10.04 5.65
CA GLU A 57 -3.50 -10.30 5.54
C GLU A 57 -4.23 -9.06 4.98
N ALA A 58 -4.98 -9.25 3.91
CA ALA A 58 -5.78 -8.19 3.29
C ALA A 58 -6.78 -7.59 4.28
N ILE A 59 -7.13 -6.33 4.05
CA ILE A 59 -8.11 -5.62 4.88
C ILE A 59 -9.40 -6.40 5.07
N LYS A 60 -9.91 -6.39 6.30
CA LYS A 60 -11.25 -6.88 6.63
C LYS A 60 -12.08 -5.81 7.32
N LEU A 61 -13.37 -5.82 7.04
CA LEU A 61 -14.35 -5.06 7.80
C LEU A 61 -14.86 -5.92 8.96
N LYS A 62 -14.84 -5.37 10.19
CA LYS A 62 -15.43 -5.99 11.37
C LYS A 62 -16.95 -5.84 11.37
N SER A 63 -17.43 -4.65 11.03
CA SER A 63 -18.84 -4.34 10.98
C SER A 63 -19.09 -3.13 10.09
N ALA A 64 -20.31 -3.00 9.60
CA ALA A 64 -20.81 -1.76 9.02
C ALA A 64 -22.29 -1.59 9.39
N LYS A 65 -22.75 -0.34 9.43
CA LYS A 65 -24.11 0.04 9.81
C LYS A 65 -24.61 1.12 8.88
N LEU A 66 -25.86 0.98 8.45
CA LEU A 66 -26.59 1.97 7.66
C LEU A 66 -27.59 2.67 8.57
N ARG A 67 -27.64 4.01 8.54
CA ARG A 67 -28.57 4.80 9.35
C ARG A 67 -29.13 5.98 8.58
N LEU A 68 -30.39 6.32 8.87
CA LEU A 68 -30.99 7.56 8.42
C LEU A 68 -30.59 8.71 9.37
N ALA A 69 -29.86 9.69 8.83
CA ALA A 69 -29.47 10.89 9.53
C ALA A 69 -30.55 11.99 9.40
N LYS A 70 -30.36 13.10 10.14
CA LYS A 70 -31.22 14.28 10.07
C LYS A 70 -31.30 14.78 8.62
N ARG A 71 -32.48 15.26 8.21
CA ARG A 71 -32.79 15.71 6.84
C ARG A 71 -32.87 14.58 5.80
N GLY A 72 -33.12 13.34 6.22
CA GLY A 72 -33.40 12.22 5.30
C GLY A 72 -32.18 11.66 4.57
N LYS A 73 -30.97 12.02 5.00
CA LYS A 73 -29.73 11.52 4.40
C LYS A 73 -29.37 10.13 4.93
N LEU A 74 -28.98 9.21 4.06
CA LEU A 74 -28.39 7.95 4.51
C LEU A 74 -26.90 8.08 4.77
N VAL A 75 -26.47 7.45 5.86
CA VAL A 75 -25.09 7.46 6.32
C VAL A 75 -24.67 6.03 6.58
N VAL A 76 -23.53 5.64 6.02
CA VAL A 76 -22.85 4.38 6.35
C VAL A 76 -21.71 4.68 7.30
N THR A 77 -21.60 3.89 8.35
CA THR A 77 -20.44 3.88 9.26
C THR A 77 -19.87 2.47 9.31
N TRP A 78 -18.54 2.33 9.33
CA TRP A 78 -17.90 1.02 9.32
C TRP A 78 -16.66 0.96 10.22
N GLU A 79 -16.32 -0.26 10.62
CA GLU A 79 -15.16 -0.57 11.44
C GLU A 79 -14.27 -1.57 10.70
N THR A 80 -12.98 -1.29 10.67
CA THR A 80 -11.95 -2.14 10.05
C THR A 80 -11.31 -3.04 11.10
N ASP A 81 -10.85 -4.22 10.70
CA ASP A 81 -10.06 -5.08 11.58
C ASP A 81 -8.63 -4.54 11.72
N SER A 82 -8.27 -4.17 12.95
CA SER A 82 -6.96 -3.65 13.32
C SER A 82 -5.82 -4.66 13.19
N GLN A 83 -6.12 -5.96 13.02
CA GLN A 83 -5.11 -7.00 12.79
C GLN A 83 -4.80 -7.22 11.30
N THR A 84 -5.54 -6.57 10.41
CA THR A 84 -5.36 -6.67 8.95
C THR A 84 -4.68 -5.43 8.38
N LEU A 85 -4.34 -5.44 7.09
CA LEU A 85 -3.80 -4.26 6.42
C LEU A 85 -4.74 -3.05 6.58
N PRO A 86 -4.18 -1.83 6.74
CA PRO A 86 -4.97 -0.63 6.96
C PRO A 86 -5.73 -0.22 5.70
N GLN A 87 -6.91 0.37 5.90
CA GLN A 87 -7.70 0.97 4.83
C GLN A 87 -6.92 2.11 4.17
N PHE A 88 -7.02 2.16 2.85
CA PHE A 88 -6.53 3.25 2.02
C PHE A 88 -7.66 3.93 1.25
N GLY A 89 -8.66 3.16 0.80
CA GLY A 89 -9.85 3.68 0.14
C GLY A 89 -11.09 2.86 0.43
N PHE A 90 -12.22 3.31 -0.10
CA PHE A 90 -13.49 2.59 0.01
C PHE A 90 -14.32 2.75 -1.25
N LYS A 91 -15.22 1.80 -1.46
CA LYS A 91 -16.27 1.87 -2.47
C LYS A 91 -17.58 1.38 -1.88
N ILE A 92 -18.60 2.22 -2.04
CA ILE A 92 -19.96 1.99 -1.59
C ILE A 92 -20.88 2.03 -2.81
N THR A 93 -21.76 1.04 -2.94
CA THR A 93 -22.76 0.99 -4.01
C THR A 93 -24.13 0.75 -3.42
N GLY A 94 -25.16 1.38 -4.00
CA GLY A 94 -26.56 1.15 -3.66
C GLY A 94 -27.27 0.41 -4.78
N HIS A 95 -28.12 -0.55 -4.43
CA HIS A 95 -28.86 -1.40 -5.37
C HIS A 95 -30.33 -1.48 -4.96
N ASP A 96 -31.21 -1.73 -5.93
CA ASP A 96 -32.64 -1.98 -5.71
C ASP A 96 -32.95 -3.45 -5.38
N ASN A 97 -31.93 -4.31 -5.40
CA ASN A 97 -32.04 -5.74 -5.21
C ASN A 97 -30.97 -6.28 -4.25
N PRO A 98 -31.27 -7.34 -3.48
CA PRO A 98 -30.34 -7.91 -2.50
C PRO A 98 -29.13 -8.60 -3.16
N SER A 99 -29.28 -9.08 -4.41
CA SER A 99 -28.18 -9.74 -5.14
C SER A 99 -27.13 -8.75 -5.64
N GLY A 100 -27.43 -7.44 -5.60
CA GLY A 100 -26.61 -6.33 -6.10
C GLY A 100 -26.06 -6.60 -7.50
N GLN A 101 -26.89 -7.21 -8.33
CA GLN A 101 -26.64 -7.40 -9.75
C GLN A 101 -27.31 -6.27 -10.54
N GLY A 102 -26.70 -5.90 -11.67
CA GLY A 102 -27.16 -4.79 -12.50
C GLY A 102 -26.43 -3.48 -12.19
N GLU A 103 -26.94 -2.40 -12.76
CA GLU A 103 -26.39 -1.06 -12.56
C GLU A 103 -26.74 -0.54 -11.15
N PRO A 104 -25.77 0.00 -10.41
CA PRO A 104 -26.03 0.55 -9.09
C PRO A 104 -26.88 1.83 -9.20
N LEU A 105 -27.83 1.99 -8.29
CA LEU A 105 -28.61 3.23 -8.12
C LEU A 105 -27.68 4.43 -7.83
N PHE A 106 -26.58 4.17 -7.12
CA PHE A 106 -25.50 5.12 -6.91
C PHE A 106 -24.19 4.39 -6.59
N GLN A 107 -23.09 5.06 -6.87
CA GLN A 107 -21.74 4.64 -6.49
C GLN A 107 -21.02 5.81 -5.83
N LEU A 108 -20.33 5.53 -4.73
CA LEU A 108 -19.44 6.46 -4.04
C LEU A 108 -18.11 5.75 -3.80
N GLU A 109 -17.03 6.33 -4.30
CA GLU A 109 -15.67 5.83 -4.09
C GLU A 109 -14.74 6.98 -3.78
N SER A 110 -13.80 6.76 -2.85
CA SER A 110 -12.80 7.76 -2.47
C SER A 110 -11.56 7.11 -1.86
N VAL A 111 -10.41 7.78 -2.04
CA VAL A 111 -9.14 7.44 -1.40
C VAL A 111 -9.00 8.26 -0.13
N GLU A 112 -9.63 7.77 0.94
CA GLU A 112 -9.60 8.39 2.27
C GLU A 112 -9.22 7.33 3.32
N PRO A 113 -7.93 7.21 3.66
CA PRO A 113 -7.44 6.17 4.58
C PRO A 113 -8.09 6.23 5.97
N HIS A 114 -8.49 7.44 6.39
CA HIS A 114 -9.08 7.71 7.69
C HIS A 114 -10.62 7.62 7.70
N ALA A 115 -11.27 7.50 6.53
CA ALA A 115 -12.73 7.47 6.46
C ALA A 115 -13.28 6.24 7.19
N ARG A 116 -14.23 6.48 8.09
CA ARG A 116 -15.03 5.43 8.78
C ARG A 116 -16.53 5.72 8.67
N ARG A 117 -16.87 6.69 7.83
CA ARG A 117 -18.21 7.23 7.64
C ARG A 117 -18.32 7.85 6.25
N ALA A 118 -19.45 7.66 5.58
CA ALA A 118 -19.78 8.35 4.34
C ALA A 118 -21.27 8.70 4.30
N GLU A 119 -21.60 9.87 3.75
CA GLU A 119 -22.98 10.23 3.39
C GLU A 119 -23.26 9.74 1.98
N LEU A 120 -24.39 9.06 1.77
CA LEU A 120 -24.71 8.47 0.47
C LEU A 120 -25.35 9.53 -0.44
N PRO A 121 -24.96 9.59 -1.72
CA PRO A 121 -25.51 10.55 -2.69
C PRO A 121 -26.90 10.09 -3.18
N MET A 122 -27.88 10.10 -2.28
CA MET A 122 -29.25 9.70 -2.60
C MET A 122 -29.98 10.80 -3.37
N GLN A 123 -30.65 10.45 -4.47
CA GLN A 123 -31.64 11.31 -5.11
C GLN A 123 -32.98 11.20 -4.36
N GLU A 124 -33.72 12.32 -4.26
CA GLU A 124 -34.99 12.44 -3.52
C GLU A 124 -36.07 11.42 -3.95
N ALA A 125 -35.93 10.81 -5.14
CA ALA A 125 -36.94 9.96 -5.76
C ALA A 125 -36.98 8.50 -5.26
N LEU A 126 -36.06 8.04 -4.40
CA LEU A 126 -36.08 6.66 -3.88
C LEU A 126 -37.05 6.46 -2.71
N GLY A 127 -38.12 7.27 -2.64
CA GLY A 127 -39.18 7.16 -1.63
C GLY A 127 -39.64 5.72 -1.46
N GLN A 128 -39.62 5.22 -0.22
CA GLN A 128 -40.05 3.87 0.21
C GLN A 128 -39.41 2.66 -0.51
N ALA A 129 -38.51 2.85 -1.49
CA ALA A 129 -37.82 1.77 -2.16
C ALA A 129 -36.75 1.18 -1.22
N GLN A 130 -36.75 -0.15 -1.05
CA GLN A 130 -35.77 -0.83 -0.22
C GLN A 130 -34.41 -0.79 -0.92
N VAL A 131 -33.49 0.00 -0.38
CA VAL A 131 -32.12 0.13 -0.89
C VAL A 131 -31.20 -0.86 -0.17
N PHE A 132 -30.47 -1.65 -0.95
CA PHE A 132 -29.42 -2.54 -0.47
C PHE A 132 -28.07 -1.88 -0.71
N VAL A 133 -27.36 -1.59 0.37
CA VAL A 133 -26.05 -0.92 0.34
C VAL A 133 -24.94 -1.94 0.48
N ARG A 134 -23.91 -1.84 -0.35
CA ARG A 134 -22.73 -2.69 -0.31
C ARG A 134 -21.49 -1.85 -0.10
N ILE A 135 -20.62 -2.28 0.81
CA ILE A 135 -19.34 -1.64 1.08
C ILE A 135 -18.20 -2.66 0.99
N HIS A 136 -17.11 -2.23 0.38
CA HIS A 136 -15.79 -2.84 0.55
C HIS A 136 -14.73 -1.74 0.68
N CYS A 137 -13.61 -2.08 1.28
CA CYS A 137 -12.46 -1.21 1.45
C CYS A 137 -11.29 -1.73 0.63
N LEU A 138 -10.44 -0.81 0.18
CA LEU A 138 -9.14 -1.11 -0.41
C LEU A 138 -8.06 -0.88 0.65
N ASP A 139 -7.09 -1.77 0.73
CA ASP A 139 -5.89 -1.57 1.56
C ASP A 139 -4.77 -0.84 0.84
N ILE A 140 -3.68 -0.55 1.57
CA ILE A 140 -2.48 0.13 1.05
C ILE A 140 -1.76 -0.62 -0.08
N LEU A 141 -2.12 -1.88 -0.35
CA LEU A 141 -1.58 -2.71 -1.41
C LEU A 141 -2.63 -3.03 -2.48
N ASP A 142 -3.72 -2.26 -2.51
CA ASP A 142 -4.86 -2.40 -3.43
C ASP A 142 -5.57 -3.75 -3.34
N ASN A 143 -5.49 -4.47 -2.22
CA ASN A 143 -6.38 -5.62 -2.02
C ASN A 143 -7.75 -5.14 -1.51
N GLU A 144 -8.80 -5.80 -2.00
CA GLU A 144 -10.17 -5.51 -1.59
C GLU A 144 -10.58 -6.35 -0.39
N SER A 145 -11.33 -5.74 0.53
CA SER A 145 -12.01 -6.47 1.60
C SER A 145 -13.16 -7.31 1.02
N PRO A 146 -13.60 -8.35 1.74
CA PRO A 146 -14.92 -8.93 1.49
C PRO A 146 -16.01 -7.85 1.50
N ILE A 147 -17.03 -8.04 0.66
CA ILE A 147 -18.17 -7.12 0.56
C ILE A 147 -19.09 -7.37 1.77
N LEU A 148 -19.44 -6.29 2.47
CA LEU A 148 -20.54 -6.28 3.44
C LEU A 148 -21.79 -5.68 2.80
N SER A 149 -22.89 -6.42 2.84
CA SER A 149 -24.21 -5.97 2.44
C SER A 149 -24.98 -5.46 3.66
N LEU A 150 -25.64 -4.33 3.51
CA LEU A 150 -26.39 -3.62 4.53
C LEU A 150 -27.78 -3.28 3.99
N ASN A 151 -28.78 -3.48 4.80
CA ASN A 151 -30.13 -2.95 4.63
C ASN A 151 -30.36 -1.85 5.67
N LEU A 152 -31.38 -1.01 5.49
CA LEU A 152 -31.88 -0.27 6.66
C LEU A 152 -32.41 -1.31 7.64
N ASP A 153 -31.85 -1.30 8.84
CA ASP A 153 -32.49 -1.91 9.99
C ASP A 153 -33.59 -0.94 10.46
N ASP A 154 -34.79 -1.48 10.71
CA ASP A 154 -35.91 -0.74 11.33
C ASP A 154 -35.52 -0.12 12.69
#